data_AF-A0A9W6HCG2-F1
#
_entry.id   AF-A0A9W6HCG2-F1
#
_cell.length_a   1.000
_cell.length_b   1.000
_cell.length_c   1.000
_cell.angle_alpha   90.00
_cell.angle_beta   90.00
_cell.angle_gamma   90.00
#
_symmetry.space_group_name_H-M   'P 1'
#
loop_
_entity.id
_entity.type
_entity.pdbx_description
1 polymer ?
#
loop_
_entity_poly.entity_id
_entity_poly.type
_entity_poly.pdbx_seq_one_letter_code
_entity_poly.pdbx_strand_id
1 'polypeptide(L)'
;MPQGSVPGQVAFAQVDSVSSMPTNGSTVGPGLLVRGRSFVIEGGCVGPSGGRFRLTTAEVSSAPRTLTEGELACGQAVRDQTSGVSDFSGPVQLAFISTDGIELGWLRVIQEPAG
;
A
#
# COMPACT_ATOMS: atom_id res chain seq x y z
N MET A 1 12.80 -6.87 2.62
CA MET A 1 11.55 -6.70 1.85
C MET A 1 10.81 -8.04 1.83
N PRO A 2 9.47 -8.06 1.87
CA PRO A 2 8.72 -9.30 1.74
C PRO A 2 8.97 -9.88 0.34
N GLN A 3 9.31 -11.16 0.28
CA GLN A 3 9.51 -11.89 -0.97
C GLN A 3 8.21 -12.58 -1.36
N GLY A 4 7.77 -12.40 -2.61
CA GLY A 4 6.62 -13.11 -3.20
C GLY A 4 5.28 -12.39 -3.12
N SER A 5 4.38 -12.74 -4.04
CA SER A 5 2.97 -12.33 -4.00
C SER A 5 2.23 -13.10 -2.91
N VAL A 6 1.46 -12.39 -2.08
CA VAL A 6 0.62 -13.01 -1.04
C VAL A 6 -0.78 -13.25 -1.59
N PRO A 7 -1.46 -14.37 -1.26
CA PRO A 7 -2.87 -14.56 -1.59
C PRO A 7 -3.71 -13.37 -1.15
N GLY A 8 -4.56 -12.87 -2.04
CA GLY A 8 -5.40 -11.69 -1.77
C GLY A 8 -4.66 -10.35 -1.87
N GLN A 9 -3.40 -10.31 -2.29
CA GLN A 9 -2.70 -9.05 -2.55
C GLN A 9 -3.36 -8.28 -3.71
N VAL A 10 -3.76 -7.03 -3.44
CA VAL A 10 -4.49 -6.15 -4.38
C VAL A 10 -3.61 -5.01 -4.87
N ALA A 11 -2.66 -4.52 -4.08
CA ALA A 11 -1.72 -3.50 -4.52
C ALA A 11 -0.43 -3.62 -3.73
N PHE A 12 0.65 -3.09 -4.30
CA PHE A 12 1.95 -3.04 -3.67
C PHE A 12 2.63 -1.72 -4.01
N ALA A 13 3.41 -1.20 -3.07
CA ALA A 13 4.31 -0.08 -3.28
C ALA A 13 5.61 -0.34 -2.52
N GLN A 14 6.71 0.13 -3.07
CA GLN A 14 8.00 0.09 -2.39
C GLN A 14 8.69 1.44 -2.53
N VAL A 15 9.65 1.68 -1.66
CA VAL A 15 10.58 2.79 -1.77
C VAL A 15 11.97 2.29 -1.41
N ASP A 16 12.94 2.67 -2.23
CA ASP A 16 14.36 2.45 -2.00
C ASP A 16 15.07 3.75 -2.36
N SER A 17 15.37 4.54 -1.33
CA SER A 17 16.06 5.82 -1.45
C SER A 17 17.56 5.68 -1.69
N VAL A 18 18.10 4.47 -1.50
CA VAL A 18 19.50 4.12 -1.75
C VAL A 18 19.70 3.82 -3.24
N SER A 19 18.64 3.39 -3.93
CA SER A 19 18.60 3.32 -5.38
C SER A 19 18.33 4.71 -6.00
N SER A 20 19.09 5.09 -7.02
CA SER A 20 19.00 6.40 -7.71
C SER A 20 17.71 6.61 -8.54
N MET A 21 16.72 5.75 -8.36
CA MET A 21 15.38 5.88 -8.93
C MET A 21 14.37 5.53 -7.84
N PRO A 22 13.55 6.48 -7.34
CA PRO A 22 12.42 6.11 -6.52
C PRO A 22 11.52 5.20 -7.35
N THR A 23 11.61 3.90 -7.10
CA THR A 23 10.70 2.94 -7.69
C THR A 23 9.41 3.06 -6.91
N ASN A 24 8.60 4.07 -7.25
CA ASN A 24 7.16 4.04 -7.04
C ASN A 24 6.61 2.89 -7.88
N GLY A 25 6.95 1.65 -7.49
CA GLY A 25 6.44 0.43 -8.06
C GLY A 25 5.00 0.29 -7.63
N SER A 26 4.14 1.17 -8.15
CA SER A 26 2.70 1.04 -8.04
C SER A 26 2.31 -0.05 -9.00
N THR A 27 2.20 -1.27 -8.49
CA THR A 27 1.44 -2.29 -9.21
C THR A 27 -0.03 -1.92 -9.02
N VAL A 28 -0.67 -1.40 -10.08
CA VAL A 28 -2.11 -1.66 -10.27
C VAL A 28 -2.21 -3.17 -10.27
N GLY A 29 -2.79 -3.74 -9.21
CA GLY A 29 -2.46 -5.04 -8.65
C GLY A 29 -2.29 -6.25 -9.56
N PRO A 30 -1.93 -7.40 -8.98
CA PRO A 30 -2.38 -8.68 -9.50
C PRO A 30 -3.90 -8.92 -9.26
N GLY A 31 -4.63 -8.03 -8.56
CA GLY A 31 -6.06 -8.20 -8.23
C GLY A 31 -6.86 -6.89 -8.08
N LEU A 32 -8.18 -6.99 -7.91
CA LEU A 32 -9.12 -5.87 -7.73
C LEU A 32 -9.67 -5.84 -6.30
N LEU A 33 -9.94 -4.65 -5.75
CA LEU A 33 -10.77 -4.56 -4.56
C LEU A 33 -12.19 -4.97 -4.91
N VAL A 34 -12.82 -5.70 -4.00
CA VAL A 34 -14.26 -6.02 -4.04
C VAL A 34 -15.00 -5.24 -2.97
N ARG A 35 -16.12 -4.62 -3.34
CA ARG A 35 -17.01 -3.88 -2.43
C ARG A 35 -17.56 -4.81 -1.33
N GLY A 36 -17.66 -4.29 -0.11
CA GLY A 36 -18.21 -4.98 1.05
C GLY A 36 -17.23 -5.95 1.72
N ARG A 37 -16.03 -6.14 1.16
CA ARG A 37 -14.98 -6.96 1.75
C ARG A 37 -13.98 -6.09 2.52
N SER A 38 -13.49 -6.66 3.61
CA SER A 38 -12.40 -6.09 4.41
C SER A 38 -11.08 -6.18 3.65
N PHE A 39 -10.26 -5.16 3.85
CA PHE A 39 -8.88 -5.14 3.41
C PHE A 39 -7.98 -4.64 4.54
N VAL A 40 -6.72 -5.05 4.49
CA VAL A 40 -5.66 -4.61 5.39
C VAL A 40 -4.52 -4.06 4.55
N ILE A 41 -3.98 -2.92 4.97
CA ILE A 41 -2.74 -2.37 4.45
C ILE A 41 -1.66 -2.75 5.45
N GLU A 42 -0.67 -3.49 4.97
CA GLU A 42 0.51 -3.84 5.75
C GLU A 42 1.71 -3.08 5.21
N GLY A 43 2.56 -2.60 6.10
CA GLY A 43 3.79 -1.92 5.71
C GLY A 43 4.92 -2.14 6.68
N GLY A 44 6.13 -1.97 6.18
CA GLY A 44 7.34 -1.99 6.98
C GLY A 44 8.42 -1.12 6.35
N CYS A 45 9.21 -0.45 7.20
CA CYS A 45 10.32 0.37 6.74
C CYS A 45 11.53 0.36 7.67
N VAL A 46 12.66 0.70 7.06
CA VAL A 46 13.95 1.01 7.67
C VAL A 46 14.21 2.49 7.40
N GLY A 47 14.63 3.21 8.44
CA GLY A 47 14.94 4.62 8.35
C GLY A 47 14.79 5.32 9.70
N PRO A 48 15.22 6.59 9.81
CA PRO A 48 15.23 7.32 11.08
C PRO A 48 13.84 7.73 11.58
N SER A 49 12.81 7.77 10.72
CA SER A 49 11.47 8.20 11.12
C SER A 49 10.39 7.34 10.50
N GLY A 50 9.91 7.69 9.32
CA GLY A 50 8.71 7.12 8.74
C GLY A 50 8.23 7.90 7.53
N GLY A 51 7.04 7.56 7.07
CA GLY A 51 6.43 8.21 5.93
C GLY A 51 4.92 8.12 5.97
N ARG A 52 4.30 8.63 4.92
CA ARG A 52 2.84 8.60 4.74
C ARG A 52 2.50 7.84 3.49
N PHE A 53 1.35 7.18 3.50
CA PHE A 53 0.84 6.46 2.35
C PHE A 53 -0.61 6.83 2.04
N ARG A 54 -1.01 6.53 0.80
CA ARG A 54 -2.36 6.71 0.31
C ARG A 54 -2.77 5.54 -0.57
N LEU A 55 -4.00 5.07 -0.38
CA LEU A 55 -4.69 4.16 -1.28
C LEU A 55 -5.75 4.95 -2.06
N THR A 56 -5.68 4.94 -3.39
CA THR A 56 -6.65 5.61 -4.27
C THR A 56 -7.29 4.63 -5.24
N THR A 57 -8.48 4.97 -5.75
CA THR A 57 -9.02 4.32 -6.94
C THR A 57 -8.12 4.59 -8.15
N ALA A 58 -8.05 3.62 -9.08
CA ALA A 58 -7.23 3.70 -10.29
C ALA A 58 -8.04 3.39 -11.56
N GLU A 59 -9.35 3.70 -11.55
CA GLU A 59 -10.20 3.58 -12.73
C GLU A 59 -9.83 4.62 -13.80
N VAL A 60 -9.61 4.17 -15.03
CA VAL A 60 -9.19 5.03 -16.15
C VAL A 60 -10.24 6.09 -16.51
N SER A 61 -11.52 5.80 -16.30
CA SER A 61 -12.65 6.66 -16.68
C SER A 61 -13.09 7.64 -15.58
N SER A 62 -12.46 7.60 -14.41
CA SER A 62 -12.92 8.30 -13.21
C SER A 62 -11.78 9.10 -12.60
N ALA A 63 -12.09 10.24 -11.97
CA ALA A 63 -11.08 10.94 -11.18
C ALA A 63 -10.62 10.04 -10.01
N PRO A 64 -9.32 9.97 -9.69
CA PRO A 64 -8.84 9.20 -8.55
C PRO A 64 -9.49 9.68 -7.24
N ARG A 65 -10.07 8.75 -6.49
CA ARG A 65 -10.67 9.00 -5.18
C ARG A 65 -9.81 8.34 -4.12
N THR A 66 -9.46 9.09 -3.07
CA THR A 66 -8.81 8.53 -1.88
C THR A 66 -9.76 7.58 -1.17
N LEU A 67 -9.30 6.35 -0.93
CA LEU A 67 -10.01 5.36 -0.11
C LEU A 67 -9.54 5.44 1.34
N THR A 68 -8.23 5.53 1.55
CA THR A 68 -7.65 5.72 2.89
C THR A 68 -6.24 6.30 2.80
N GLU A 69 -5.80 6.88 3.92
CA GLU A 69 -4.45 7.37 4.16
C GLU A 69 -3.97 6.87 5.52
N GLY A 70 -2.66 6.71 5.65
CA GLY A 70 -2.06 6.36 6.93
C GLY A 70 -0.60 6.77 7.01
N GLU A 71 -0.04 6.51 8.17
CA GLU A 71 1.37 6.73 8.48
C GLU A 71 2.06 5.38 8.60
N LEU A 72 3.37 5.36 8.33
CA LEU A 72 4.23 4.21 8.51
C LEU A 72 5.43 4.65 9.36
N ALA A 73 5.57 4.09 10.55
CA ALA A 73 6.72 4.34 11.42
C ALA A 73 7.82 3.29 11.22
N CYS A 74 9.05 3.75 10.99
CA CYS A 74 10.23 2.88 10.89
C CYS A 74 10.76 2.52 12.30
N GLY A 75 11.45 1.39 12.40
CA GLY A 75 12.06 0.94 13.67
C GLY A 75 11.08 0.33 14.69
N GLN A 76 9.78 0.32 14.42
CA GLN A 76 8.82 -0.55 15.11
C GLN A 76 8.87 -1.97 14.51
N ALA A 77 8.24 -2.95 15.18
CA ALA A 77 7.99 -4.25 14.55
C ALA A 77 7.40 -3.99 13.15
N VAL A 78 8.03 -4.58 12.12
CA VAL A 78 8.03 -4.16 10.71
C VAL A 78 6.67 -4.33 10.00
N ARG A 79 5.56 -4.29 10.74
CA ARG A 79 4.21 -4.52 10.28
C ARG A 79 3.26 -3.54 10.95
N ASP A 80 3.13 -2.36 10.37
CA ASP A 80 1.98 -1.49 10.64
C ASP A 80 0.76 -2.04 9.89
N GLN A 81 -0.42 -1.96 10.50
CA GLN A 81 -1.66 -2.51 9.98
C GLN A 81 -2.77 -1.47 10.04
N THR A 82 -3.28 -1.09 8.87
CA THR A 82 -4.52 -0.31 8.76
C THR A 82 -5.58 -1.17 8.10
N SER A 83 -6.73 -1.35 8.74
CA SER A 83 -7.86 -2.11 8.18
C SER A 83 -9.00 -1.20 7.74
N GLY A 84 -9.79 -1.66 6.78
CA GLY A 84 -10.99 -0.98 6.31
C GLY A 84 -11.93 -1.93 5.57
N VAL A 85 -13.18 -1.50 5.38
CA VAL A 85 -14.14 -2.17 4.49
C VAL A 85 -14.24 -1.37 3.22
N SER A 86 -14.05 -2.02 2.06
CA SER A 86 -14.10 -1.32 0.78
C SER A 86 -15.55 -0.98 0.42
N ASP A 87 -15.85 0.30 0.22
CA ASP A 87 -17.09 0.76 -0.45
C ASP A 87 -16.97 0.71 -1.99
N PHE A 88 -15.78 0.39 -2.48
CA PHE A 88 -15.38 0.43 -3.87
C PHE A 88 -15.11 -0.97 -4.44
N SER A 89 -15.34 -1.16 -5.74
CA SER A 89 -14.99 -2.37 -6.47
C SER A 89 -14.22 -1.99 -7.72
N GLY A 90 -12.98 -2.42 -7.86
CA GLY A 90 -12.15 -2.06 -9.01
C GLY A 90 -10.66 -1.95 -8.70
N PRO A 91 -9.88 -1.42 -9.66
CA PRO A 91 -8.44 -1.26 -9.51
C PRO A 91 -8.13 -0.15 -8.52
N VAL A 92 -7.05 -0.35 -7.76
CA VAL A 92 -6.54 0.63 -6.81
C VAL A 92 -5.05 0.82 -6.99
N GLN A 93 -4.59 1.98 -6.56
CA GLN A 93 -3.20 2.37 -6.54
C GLN A 93 -2.80 2.65 -5.09
N LEU A 94 -1.73 2.00 -4.64
CA LEU A 94 -1.08 2.27 -3.36
C LEU A 94 0.19 3.05 -3.63
N ALA A 95 0.43 4.11 -2.86
CA ALA A 95 1.63 4.93 -3.00
C ALA A 95 2.10 5.47 -1.65
N PHE A 96 3.41 5.65 -1.52
CA PHE A 96 3.96 6.57 -0.54
C PHE A 96 3.72 8.01 -1.01
N ILE A 97 3.25 8.88 -0.12
CA ILE A 97 3.03 10.31 -0.39
C ILE A 97 4.03 11.20 0.37
N SER A 98 4.77 10.63 1.33
CA SER A 98 5.97 11.22 1.95
C SER A 98 6.89 10.08 2.40
N THR A 99 8.20 10.26 2.21
CA THR A 99 9.24 9.27 2.50
C THR A 99 10.46 9.89 3.19
N ASP A 100 10.29 11.05 3.84
CA ASP A 100 11.39 11.94 4.27
C ASP A 100 12.29 11.36 5.38
N GLY A 101 11.98 10.17 5.90
CA GLY A 101 12.92 9.36 6.69
C GLY A 101 12.72 7.86 6.51
N ILE A 102 12.40 7.44 5.28
CA ILE A 102 12.40 6.04 4.87
C ILE A 102 13.62 5.80 3.97
N GLU A 103 14.53 4.95 4.43
CA GLU A 103 15.65 4.48 3.61
C GLU A 103 15.19 3.37 2.67
N LEU A 104 14.50 2.37 3.23
CA LEU A 104 13.89 1.23 2.54
C LEU A 104 12.48 1.01 3.11
N GLY A 105 11.48 0.88 2.24
CA GLY A 105 10.09 0.69 2.68
C GLY A 105 9.28 -0.13 1.71
N TRP A 106 8.23 -0.77 2.23
CA TRP A 106 7.25 -1.48 1.43
C TRP A 106 5.85 -1.32 2.05
N LEU A 107 4.85 -1.36 1.19
CA LEU A 107 3.43 -1.38 1.53
C LEU A 107 2.74 -2.41 0.66
N ARG A 108 1.72 -3.06 1.19
CA ARG A 108 0.82 -3.92 0.42
C ARG A 108 -0.60 -3.81 0.93
N VAL A 109 -1.55 -3.94 0.02
CA VAL A 109 -2.97 -4.12 0.35
C VAL A 109 -3.31 -5.59 0.18
N ILE A 110 -3.91 -6.19 1.20
CA ILE A 110 -4.43 -7.56 1.19
C ILE A 110 -5.94 -7.49 1.42
N GLN A 111 -6.72 -8.10 0.53
CA GLN A 111 -8.15 -8.28 0.75
C GLN A 111 -8.39 -9.62 1.43
N GLU A 112 -9.14 -9.61 2.54
CA GLU A 112 -9.47 -10.82 3.28
C GLU A 112 -10.41 -11.73 2.45
N PRO A 113 -10.30 -13.07 2.57
CA PRO A 113 -11.22 -14.00 1.91
C PRO A 113 -12.69 -13.64 2.19
N ALA A 114 -13.59 -13.93 1.26
CA ALA A 114 -15.00 -13.89 1.59
C ALA A 114 -15.26 -14.97 2.66
N GLY A 115 -15.75 -14.55 3.83
CA GLY A 115 -16.22 -15.45 4.88
C GLY A 115 -17.51 -16.17 4.50
#